data_AF-A0A6N8HDS0-F1
#
_entry.id   AF-A0A6N8HDS0-F1
#
_cell.length_a   1.000
_cell.length_b   1.000
_cell.length_c   1.000
_cell.angle_alpha   90.00
_cell.angle_beta   90.00
_cell.angle_gamma   90.00
#
_symmetry.space_group_name_H-M   'P 1'
#
loop_
_entity.id
_entity.type
_entity.pdbx_description
1 polymer ?
#
loop_
_entity_poly.entity_id
_entity_poly.type
_entity_poly.pdbx_seq_one_letter_code
_entity_poly.pdbx_strand_id
1 'polypeptide(L)'
;MKSIAICVFTLFTLVFLGCKQQKEEEQSNSQGVVEEITVVPEQNAVPVERYFTDAPVAAIKNGEIEYTDYDAFLEKWKSFTGKKGSVTTIEIKKADVEEADDDFYMVLASGNDKKIKFGALLVMRDSKLYYYGPDDVVLVIMCKGSVDNDIEVAYDNGRASLSCSQACTDCIKREGAFMLKRSK
;
A
#
# COMPACT_ATOMS: atom_id res chain seq x y z
N MET A 1 -10.80 46.75 60.64
CA MET A 1 -9.45 47.35 60.58
C MET A 1 -8.45 46.28 61.00
N LYS A 2 -7.43 46.01 60.16
CA LYS A 2 -6.04 45.50 60.37
C LYS A 2 -5.77 44.69 61.67
N SER A 3 -5.19 43.48 61.69
CA SER A 3 -3.89 42.96 61.16
C SER A 3 -3.91 41.41 61.26
N ILE A 4 -3.48 40.59 60.29
CA ILE A 4 -2.11 40.16 59.85
C ILE A 4 -1.21 39.55 60.94
N ALA A 5 -0.61 38.39 60.57
CA ALA A 5 0.55 37.64 61.10
C ALA A 5 0.23 36.44 62.03
N ILE A 6 0.80 35.22 61.94
CA ILE A 6 1.96 34.66 61.21
C ILE A 6 1.84 33.10 61.17
N CYS A 7 2.50 32.51 60.16
CA CYS A 7 2.83 31.11 59.88
C CYS A 7 3.02 30.14 61.05
N VAL A 8 2.58 28.89 60.86
CA VAL A 8 3.35 27.69 61.25
C VAL A 8 3.32 26.68 60.12
N PHE A 9 4.51 26.40 59.60
CA PHE A 9 4.85 25.29 58.71
C PHE A 9 4.50 23.95 59.38
N THR A 10 3.77 23.07 58.69
CA THR A 10 3.81 21.64 59.04
C THR A 10 3.63 20.74 57.82
N LEU A 11 4.75 20.13 57.46
CA LEU A 11 4.94 18.77 56.96
C LEU A 11 4.13 18.32 55.73
N PHE A 12 4.79 18.42 54.57
CA PHE A 12 4.60 17.48 53.47
C PHE A 12 5.13 16.10 53.88
N THR A 13 4.23 15.16 54.15
CA THR A 13 4.56 13.73 54.22
C THR A 13 4.64 13.18 52.80
N LEU A 14 5.88 12.99 52.32
CA LEU A 14 6.21 12.17 51.16
C LEU A 14 5.86 10.71 51.46
N VAL A 15 4.75 10.23 50.89
CA VAL A 15 4.48 8.79 50.77
C VAL A 15 5.30 8.28 49.60
N PHE A 16 6.53 7.85 49.88
CA PHE A 16 7.30 6.99 48.98
C PHE A 16 6.67 5.60 48.97
N LEU A 17 5.67 5.41 48.11
CA LEU A 17 5.30 4.08 47.63
C LEU A 17 6.42 3.62 46.70
N GLY A 18 7.29 2.76 47.24
CA GLY A 18 8.32 2.06 46.49
C GLY A 18 7.69 1.13 45.46
N CYS A 19 7.65 1.55 44.20
CA CYS A 19 7.50 0.66 43.07
C CYS A 19 8.89 0.12 42.69
N LYS A 20 9.02 -1.18 42.93
CA LYS A 20 10.04 -2.11 42.41
C LYS A 20 10.43 -1.76 40.98
N GLN A 21 11.74 -1.77 40.73
CA GLN A 21 12.31 -1.86 39.40
C GLN A 21 11.70 -3.02 38.62
N GLN A 22 11.21 -2.72 37.42
CA GLN A 22 11.20 -3.67 36.32
C GLN A 22 11.74 -2.95 35.08
N LYS A 23 12.92 -3.41 34.66
CA LYS A 23 13.53 -3.14 33.35
C LYS A 23 12.92 -4.11 32.33
N GLU A 24 13.18 -3.83 31.05
CA GLU A 24 12.76 -4.51 29.80
C GLU A 24 11.48 -3.89 29.20
N GLU A 25 11.66 -3.00 28.23
CA GLU A 25 11.78 -3.30 26.79
C GLU A 25 10.41 -3.60 26.17
N GLU A 26 9.81 -2.59 25.55
CA GLU A 26 9.53 -2.62 24.11
C GLU A 26 8.89 -1.29 23.72
N GLN A 27 9.71 -0.48 23.05
CA GLN A 27 9.29 0.67 22.30
C GLN A 27 8.44 0.15 21.13
N SER A 28 7.12 0.12 21.31
CA SER A 28 6.15 -0.10 20.23
C SER A 28 6.24 1.08 19.27
N ASN A 29 7.21 0.99 18.38
CA ASN A 29 7.30 1.77 17.17
C ASN A 29 6.69 0.89 16.07
N SER A 30 5.38 0.97 15.89
CA SER A 30 4.70 0.43 14.71
C SER A 30 4.98 1.30 13.49
N GLN A 31 6.25 1.56 13.21
CA GLN A 31 6.70 1.79 11.84
C GLN A 31 6.65 0.42 11.17
N GLY A 32 5.62 0.22 10.34
CA GLY A 32 5.53 -0.93 9.46
C GLY A 32 6.89 -1.13 8.78
N VAL A 33 7.51 -2.27 9.04
CA VAL A 33 8.79 -2.64 8.45
C VAL A 33 8.58 -2.68 6.94
N VAL A 34 9.03 -1.65 6.24
CA VAL A 34 9.16 -1.65 4.79
C VAL A 34 10.31 -2.59 4.47
N GLU A 35 9.99 -3.88 4.40
CA GLU A 35 10.92 -4.88 3.91
C GLU A 35 10.96 -4.74 2.39
N GLU A 36 11.93 -3.95 1.90
CA GLU A 36 12.24 -3.80 0.49
C GLU A 36 12.30 -5.18 -0.17
N ILE A 37 11.56 -5.37 -1.26
CA ILE A 37 11.58 -6.65 -1.99
C ILE A 37 12.96 -6.78 -2.63
N THR A 38 13.89 -7.40 -1.90
CA THR A 38 15.20 -7.76 -2.46
C THR A 38 14.93 -8.84 -3.51
N VAL A 39 15.09 -8.45 -4.78
CA VAL A 39 15.08 -9.38 -5.90
C VAL A 39 16.28 -10.29 -5.72
N VAL A 40 16.05 -11.52 -5.27
CA VAL A 40 17.08 -12.56 -5.30
C VAL A 40 17.23 -12.94 -6.78
N PRO A 41 18.36 -12.65 -7.44
CA PRO A 41 18.56 -13.08 -8.82
C PRO A 41 18.63 -14.62 -8.82
N GLU A 42 17.68 -15.25 -9.52
CA GLU A 42 17.72 -16.66 -9.84
C GLU A 42 18.93 -16.87 -10.77
N GLN A 43 20.04 -17.34 -10.20
CA GLN A 43 21.28 -17.61 -10.93
C GLN A 43 20.95 -18.63 -12.02
N ASN A 44 21.00 -18.19 -13.29
CA ASN A 44 20.75 -18.92 -14.55
C ASN A 44 19.43 -18.62 -15.30
N ALA A 45 18.60 -17.67 -14.84
CA ALA A 45 17.54 -17.12 -15.70
C ALA A 45 18.03 -15.83 -16.34
N VAL A 46 17.86 -15.69 -17.67
CA VAL A 46 17.93 -14.38 -18.33
C VAL A 46 17.03 -13.43 -17.53
N PRO A 47 17.51 -12.24 -17.10
CA PRO A 47 16.68 -11.31 -16.34
C PRO A 47 15.44 -11.02 -17.18
N VAL A 48 14.29 -11.54 -16.76
CA VAL A 48 13.02 -11.15 -17.36
C VAL A 48 12.91 -9.66 -17.08
N GLU A 49 12.99 -8.83 -18.12
CA GLU A 49 12.84 -7.38 -17.95
C GLU A 49 11.46 -7.08 -17.38
N ARG A 50 11.41 -6.69 -16.11
CA ARG A 50 10.17 -6.35 -15.39
C ARG A 50 9.91 -4.85 -15.48
N TYR A 51 9.39 -4.41 -16.62
CA TYR A 51 8.88 -3.04 -16.80
C TYR A 51 7.41 -3.03 -17.17
N PHE A 52 6.68 -2.00 -16.72
CA PHE A 52 5.36 -1.66 -17.25
C PHE A 52 5.51 -0.82 -18.51
N THR A 53 4.47 -0.75 -19.34
CA THR A 53 4.45 0.08 -20.54
C THR A 53 3.49 1.24 -20.37
N ASP A 54 3.71 2.31 -21.12
CA ASP A 54 2.77 3.43 -21.24
C ASP A 54 1.57 3.14 -22.17
N ALA A 55 1.43 1.92 -22.66
CA ALA A 55 0.23 1.47 -23.35
C ALA A 55 -0.99 1.44 -22.39
N PRO A 56 -2.20 1.77 -22.88
CA PRO A 56 -3.40 1.71 -22.05
C PRO A 56 -3.77 0.27 -21.71
N VAL A 57 -4.10 0.01 -20.45
CA VAL A 57 -4.50 -1.33 -19.97
C VAL A 57 -5.99 -1.60 -20.21
N ALA A 58 -6.80 -0.54 -20.25
CA ALA A 58 -8.23 -0.59 -20.51
C ALA A 58 -8.74 0.75 -21.05
N ALA A 59 -9.96 0.74 -21.60
CA ALA A 59 -10.73 1.92 -21.95
C ALA A 59 -12.03 1.95 -21.13
N ILE A 60 -12.55 3.15 -20.89
CA ILE A 60 -13.87 3.35 -20.30
C ILE A 60 -14.83 3.71 -21.42
N LYS A 61 -15.81 2.85 -21.69
CA LYS A 61 -16.85 3.09 -22.70
C LYS A 61 -18.22 2.93 -22.05
N ASN A 62 -19.06 3.95 -22.19
CA ASN A 62 -20.40 3.97 -21.59
C ASN A 62 -20.42 3.70 -20.06
N GLY A 63 -19.35 4.10 -19.35
CA GLY A 63 -19.20 3.86 -17.92
C GLY A 63 -18.66 2.47 -17.55
N GLU A 64 -18.43 1.59 -18.52
CA GLU A 64 -17.89 0.26 -18.32
C GLU A 64 -16.40 0.19 -18.66
N ILE A 65 -15.66 -0.65 -17.94
CA ILE A 65 -14.23 -0.89 -18.17
C ILE A 65 -14.09 -2.03 -19.19
N GLU A 66 -13.49 -1.71 -20.34
CA GLU A 66 -13.13 -2.66 -21.38
C GLU A 66 -11.61 -2.83 -21.44
N TYR A 67 -11.09 -4.02 -21.12
CA TYR A 67 -9.66 -4.31 -21.23
C TYR A 67 -9.19 -4.22 -22.69
N THR A 68 -8.01 -3.63 -22.91
CA THR A 68 -7.39 -3.59 -24.25
C THR A 68 -7.03 -5.00 -24.71
N ASP A 69 -6.43 -5.78 -23.82
CA ASP A 69 -6.07 -7.19 -23.99
C ASP A 69 -5.96 -7.85 -22.60
N TYR A 70 -6.99 -8.57 -22.19
CA TYR A 70 -7.05 -9.16 -20.85
C TYR A 70 -6.00 -10.25 -20.63
N ASP A 71 -5.76 -11.10 -21.63
CA ASP A 71 -4.87 -12.25 -21.49
C ASP A 71 -3.41 -11.78 -21.42
N ALA A 72 -3.01 -10.84 -22.29
CA ALA A 72 -1.67 -10.24 -22.21
C ALA A 72 -1.47 -9.48 -20.89
N PHE A 73 -2.51 -8.81 -20.40
CA PHE A 73 -2.48 -8.12 -19.12
C PHE A 73 -2.30 -9.10 -17.96
N LEU A 74 -3.04 -10.21 -17.93
CA LEU A 74 -2.92 -11.26 -16.93
C LEU A 74 -1.54 -11.90 -16.91
N GLU A 75 -1.01 -12.28 -18.08
CA GLU A 75 0.34 -12.86 -18.20
C GLU A 75 1.42 -11.88 -17.73
N LYS A 76 1.27 -10.59 -18.05
CA LYS A 76 2.20 -9.57 -17.60
C LYS A 76 2.24 -9.48 -16.08
N TRP A 77 1.09 -9.48 -15.41
CA TRP A 77 1.02 -9.45 -13.94
C TRP A 77 1.60 -10.72 -13.30
N LYS A 78 1.35 -11.91 -13.87
CA LYS A 78 1.99 -13.16 -13.40
C LYS A 78 3.52 -13.04 -13.42
N SER A 79 4.09 -12.38 -14.43
CA SER A 79 5.54 -12.17 -14.53
C SER A 79 6.10 -11.27 -13.43
N PHE A 80 5.33 -10.28 -12.96
CA PHE A 80 5.74 -9.35 -11.91
C PHE A 80 5.67 -9.95 -10.51
N THR A 81 4.62 -10.71 -10.22
CA THR A 81 4.39 -11.32 -8.91
C THR A 81 5.24 -12.58 -8.69
N GLY A 82 5.74 -13.18 -9.77
CA GLY A 82 6.65 -14.33 -9.75
C GLY A 82 6.04 -15.56 -9.07
N LYS A 83 6.88 -16.37 -8.43
CA LYS A 83 6.48 -17.63 -7.74
C LYS A 83 5.68 -17.40 -6.43
N LYS A 84 5.60 -16.16 -5.93
CA LYS A 84 5.01 -15.87 -4.60
C LYS A 84 3.49 -15.75 -4.61
N GLY A 85 2.85 -15.72 -5.78
CA GLY A 85 1.41 -15.80 -5.92
C GLY A 85 1.09 -16.05 -7.38
N SER A 86 0.56 -17.23 -7.70
CA SER A 86 0.00 -17.49 -9.03
C SER A 86 -1.23 -16.60 -9.17
N VAL A 87 -1.03 -15.38 -9.67
CA VAL A 87 -2.12 -14.48 -10.02
C VAL A 87 -3.03 -15.23 -10.97
N THR A 88 -4.28 -15.39 -10.58
CA THR A 88 -5.29 -16.09 -11.35
C THR A 88 -6.45 -15.20 -11.74
N THR A 89 -6.61 -14.07 -11.06
CA THR A 89 -7.58 -13.06 -11.43
C THR A 89 -6.95 -11.67 -11.40
N ILE A 90 -7.46 -10.83 -12.29
CA ILE A 90 -7.22 -9.39 -12.30
C ILE A 90 -8.54 -8.69 -12.51
N GLU A 91 -8.73 -7.62 -11.74
CA GLU A 91 -9.81 -6.67 -11.89
C GLU A 91 -9.28 -5.24 -11.89
N ILE A 92 -9.99 -4.33 -12.52
CA ILE A 92 -9.79 -2.89 -12.37
C ILE A 92 -11.00 -2.34 -11.63
N LYS A 93 -10.76 -1.60 -10.56
CA LYS A 93 -11.80 -0.92 -9.78
C LYS A 93 -11.56 0.57 -9.80
N LYS A 94 -12.66 1.34 -9.85
CA LYS A 94 -12.66 2.74 -9.45
C LYS A 94 -12.56 2.79 -7.93
N ALA A 95 -11.65 3.60 -7.41
CA ALA A 95 -11.54 3.88 -5.99
C ALA A 95 -12.42 5.08 -5.66
N ASP A 96 -13.18 4.98 -4.59
CA ASP A 96 -13.94 6.09 -4.04
C ASP A 96 -13.06 6.79 -2.99
N VAL A 97 -12.74 8.06 -3.22
CA VAL A 97 -11.85 8.85 -2.38
C VAL A 97 -12.54 10.18 -2.12
N GLU A 98 -13.11 10.34 -0.92
CA GLU A 98 -14.00 11.47 -0.58
C GLU A 98 -13.34 12.86 -0.76
N GLU A 99 -12.01 12.95 -0.61
CA GLU A 99 -11.26 14.21 -0.64
C GLU A 99 -10.52 14.47 -1.97
N ALA A 100 -10.73 13.61 -2.98
CA ALA A 100 -10.06 13.74 -4.26
C ALA A 100 -10.91 14.50 -5.28
N ASP A 101 -10.29 15.45 -5.97
CA ASP A 101 -10.88 16.12 -7.14
C ASP A 101 -10.95 15.20 -8.38
N ASP A 102 -10.14 14.13 -8.38
CA ASP A 102 -9.97 13.21 -9.49
C ASP A 102 -10.44 11.79 -9.15
N ASP A 103 -10.99 11.10 -10.16
CA ASP A 103 -11.31 9.68 -10.08
C ASP A 103 -10.03 8.83 -10.11
N PHE A 104 -9.77 8.07 -9.04
CA PHE A 104 -8.68 7.10 -9.00
C PHE A 104 -9.15 5.73 -9.45
N TYR A 105 -8.28 5.05 -10.19
CA TYR A 105 -8.49 3.66 -10.60
C TYR A 105 -7.33 2.82 -10.09
N MET A 106 -7.59 1.54 -9.82
CA MET A 106 -6.56 0.60 -9.41
C MET A 106 -6.75 -0.74 -10.09
N VAL A 107 -5.63 -1.35 -10.46
CA VAL A 107 -5.60 -2.77 -10.79
C VAL A 107 -5.48 -3.54 -9.49
N LEU A 108 -6.26 -4.60 -9.36
CA LEU A 108 -6.15 -5.58 -8.30
C LEU A 108 -5.91 -6.95 -8.92
N ALA A 109 -4.81 -7.58 -8.54
CA ALA A 109 -4.46 -8.94 -8.95
C ALA A 109 -4.49 -9.85 -7.73
N SER A 110 -5.10 -11.03 -7.83
CA SER A 110 -5.18 -11.96 -6.71
C SER A 110 -4.86 -13.40 -7.10
N GLY A 111 -4.35 -14.16 -6.15
CA GLY A 111 -4.16 -15.59 -6.30
C GLY A 111 -5.43 -16.40 -6.02
N ASN A 112 -5.40 -17.70 -6.33
CA ASN A 112 -6.53 -18.61 -6.11
C ASN A 112 -7.06 -18.65 -4.67
N ASP A 113 -6.16 -18.52 -3.69
CA ASP A 113 -6.53 -18.54 -2.27
C ASP A 113 -7.03 -17.19 -1.76
N LYS A 114 -6.97 -16.15 -2.60
CA LYS A 114 -7.26 -14.74 -2.32
C LYS A 114 -6.46 -14.11 -1.17
N LYS A 115 -5.58 -14.87 -0.49
CA LYS A 115 -4.80 -14.44 0.68
C LYS A 115 -3.70 -13.45 0.33
N ILE A 116 -3.27 -13.46 -0.93
CA ILE A 116 -2.28 -12.54 -1.49
C ILE A 116 -2.98 -11.74 -2.58
N LYS A 117 -3.02 -10.42 -2.37
CA LYS A 117 -3.52 -9.44 -3.33
C LYS A 117 -2.39 -8.49 -3.69
N PHE A 118 -2.36 -8.08 -4.94
CA PHE A 118 -1.44 -7.09 -5.45
C PHE A 118 -2.23 -5.93 -6.03
N GLY A 119 -1.67 -4.72 -5.98
CA GLY A 119 -2.34 -3.54 -6.51
C GLY A 119 -1.38 -2.56 -7.14
N ALA A 120 -1.85 -1.83 -8.14
CA ALA A 120 -1.15 -0.69 -8.74
C ALA A 120 -2.16 0.39 -9.12
N LEU A 121 -1.78 1.65 -8.94
CA LEU A 121 -2.61 2.78 -9.33
C LEU A 121 -2.64 2.95 -10.84
N LEU A 122 -3.80 3.39 -11.33
CA LEU A 122 -4.04 3.79 -12.70
C LEU A 122 -4.49 5.25 -12.73
N VAL A 123 -4.19 5.91 -13.84
CA VAL A 123 -4.65 7.26 -14.16
C VAL A 123 -5.46 7.21 -15.45
N MET A 124 -6.54 7.99 -15.50
CA MET A 124 -7.35 8.14 -16.69
C MET A 124 -6.81 9.27 -17.59
N ARG A 125 -6.69 9.00 -18.89
CA ARG A 125 -6.39 10.00 -19.94
C ARG A 125 -7.19 9.65 -21.19
N ASP A 126 -7.96 10.60 -21.72
CA ASP A 126 -8.80 10.39 -22.92
C ASP A 126 -9.65 9.11 -22.85
N SER A 127 -10.33 8.90 -21.72
CA SER A 127 -11.16 7.71 -21.44
C SER A 127 -10.40 6.38 -21.51
N LYS A 128 -9.07 6.39 -21.35
CA LYS A 128 -8.22 5.20 -21.26
C LYS A 128 -7.48 5.18 -19.94
N LEU A 129 -7.24 3.99 -19.42
CA LEU A 129 -6.55 3.77 -18.16
C LEU A 129 -5.10 3.37 -18.42
N TYR A 130 -4.19 4.06 -17.74
CA TYR A 130 -2.75 3.89 -17.83
C TYR A 130 -2.18 3.65 -16.44
N TYR A 131 -1.05 2.97 -16.33
CA TYR A 131 -0.35 2.91 -15.05
C TYR A 131 0.03 4.30 -14.55
N TYR A 132 -0.29 4.58 -13.29
CA TYR A 132 0.21 5.76 -12.62
C TYR A 132 1.68 5.53 -12.27
N GLY A 133 2.57 6.29 -12.93
CA GLY A 133 4.00 6.16 -12.78
C GLY A 133 4.71 7.51 -12.84
N PRO A 134 4.63 8.33 -11.76
CA PRO A 134 5.45 9.53 -11.68
C PRO A 134 6.93 9.14 -11.78
N ASP A 135 7.72 9.96 -12.45
CA ASP A 135 9.17 9.74 -12.67
C ASP A 135 9.51 8.38 -13.32
N ASP A 136 8.61 7.86 -14.14
CA ASP A 136 8.74 6.57 -14.83
C ASP A 136 8.85 5.37 -13.88
N VAL A 137 8.23 5.46 -12.70
CA VAL A 137 8.18 4.38 -11.71
C VAL A 137 6.75 4.04 -11.35
N VAL A 138 6.33 2.81 -11.63
CA VAL A 138 5.06 2.23 -11.16
C VAL A 138 5.29 1.55 -9.83
N LEU A 139 4.52 1.96 -8.82
CA LEU A 139 4.50 1.29 -7.52
C LEU A 139 3.45 0.17 -7.53
N VAL A 140 3.88 -1.01 -7.11
CA VAL A 140 3.02 -2.17 -6.88
C VAL A 140 3.05 -2.50 -5.39
N ILE A 141 1.89 -2.60 -4.77
CA ILE A 141 1.74 -3.10 -3.40
C ILE A 141 1.39 -4.58 -3.42
N MET A 142 1.86 -5.33 -2.43
CA MET A 142 1.42 -6.68 -2.10
C MET A 142 0.89 -6.69 -0.67
N CYS A 143 -0.33 -7.19 -0.50
CA CYS A 143 -0.96 -7.42 0.80
C CYS A 143 -1.14 -8.94 0.98
N LYS A 144 -0.55 -9.50 2.04
CA LYS A 144 -0.66 -10.92 2.39
C LYS A 144 -1.34 -11.10 3.74
N GLY A 145 -2.21 -12.09 3.84
CA GLY A 145 -2.96 -12.43 5.05
C GLY A 145 -4.44 -12.06 4.98
N SER A 146 -4.88 -11.54 3.84
CA SER A 146 -6.21 -10.96 3.69
C SER A 146 -7.11 -11.81 2.82
N VAL A 147 -8.16 -12.41 3.39
CA VAL A 147 -9.27 -12.98 2.59
C VAL A 147 -10.35 -11.91 2.37
N ASP A 148 -10.63 -11.12 3.42
CA ASP A 148 -11.75 -10.19 3.45
C ASP A 148 -11.36 -8.71 3.32
N ASN A 149 -10.08 -8.36 3.51
CA ASN A 149 -9.61 -6.98 3.44
C ASN A 149 -9.08 -6.67 2.03
N ASP A 150 -9.53 -5.58 1.42
CA ASP A 150 -9.10 -5.18 0.07
C ASP A 150 -7.88 -4.25 0.11
N ILE A 151 -7.29 -4.02 -1.07
CA ILE A 151 -6.34 -2.92 -1.26
C ILE A 151 -7.19 -1.67 -1.47
N GLU A 152 -6.85 -0.61 -0.76
CA GLU A 152 -7.56 0.67 -0.78
C GLU A 152 -6.64 1.77 -1.31
N VAL A 153 -7.24 2.80 -1.88
CA VAL A 153 -6.54 4.04 -2.24
C VAL A 153 -6.60 4.97 -1.04
N ALA A 154 -5.44 5.34 -0.51
CA ALA A 154 -5.31 6.38 0.49
C ALA A 154 -4.88 7.68 -0.20
N TYR A 155 -5.55 8.78 0.13
CA TYR A 155 -5.23 10.11 -0.39
C TYR A 155 -4.85 11.00 0.78
N ASP A 156 -3.61 11.51 0.74
CA ASP A 156 -3.09 12.38 1.78
C ASP A 156 -2.21 13.46 1.13
N ASN A 157 -2.35 14.70 1.59
CA ASN A 157 -1.56 15.85 1.11
C ASN A 157 -1.52 15.99 -0.43
N GLY A 158 -2.65 15.73 -1.09
CA GLY A 158 -2.77 15.82 -2.56
C GLY A 158 -2.12 14.66 -3.32
N ARG A 159 -1.78 13.55 -2.66
CA ARG A 159 -1.13 12.39 -3.28
C ARG A 159 -1.92 11.11 -3.01
N ALA A 160 -2.26 10.41 -4.09
CA ALA A 160 -2.80 9.06 -4.01
C ALA A 160 -1.70 8.03 -3.76
N SER A 161 -1.98 7.07 -2.89
CA SER A 161 -1.14 5.93 -2.55
C SER A 161 -2.00 4.70 -2.33
N LEU A 162 -1.38 3.51 -2.30
CA LEU A 162 -2.08 2.27 -1.98
C LEU A 162 -1.79 1.81 -0.56
N SER A 163 -2.82 1.33 0.11
CA SER A 163 -2.71 0.70 1.42
C SER A 163 -3.37 -0.67 1.42
N CYS A 164 -2.87 -1.57 2.28
CA CYS A 164 -3.67 -2.71 2.70
C CYS A 164 -4.74 -2.18 3.66
N SER A 165 -5.99 -2.60 3.49
CA SER A 165 -7.09 -2.16 4.34
C SER A 165 -6.81 -2.42 5.83
N GLN A 166 -7.21 -1.47 6.67
CA GLN A 166 -6.90 -1.41 8.10
C GLN A 166 -7.53 -2.54 8.92
N ALA A 167 -8.54 -3.23 8.38
CA ALA A 167 -9.20 -4.36 9.03
C ALA A 167 -8.29 -5.62 9.15
N CYS A 168 -7.02 -5.51 8.75
CA CYS A 168 -6.03 -6.58 8.85
C CYS A 168 -4.87 -6.21 9.79
N THR A 169 -5.04 -6.44 11.09
CA THR A 169 -3.99 -6.17 12.10
C THR A 169 -2.71 -6.97 11.86
N ASP A 170 -2.81 -8.12 11.20
CA ASP A 170 -1.68 -9.05 10.96
C ASP A 170 -1.28 -9.11 9.46
N CYS A 171 -1.73 -8.16 8.63
CA CYS A 171 -1.37 -8.18 7.22
C CYS A 171 0.08 -7.76 6.99
N ILE A 172 0.75 -8.49 6.11
CA ILE A 172 2.07 -8.11 5.62
C ILE A 172 1.90 -7.26 4.36
N LYS A 173 2.34 -6.00 4.45
CA LYS A 173 2.47 -5.08 3.32
C LYS A 173 3.89 -5.17 2.74
N ARG A 174 4.01 -5.25 1.42
CA ARG A 174 5.29 -5.03 0.70
C ARG A 174 5.04 -4.11 -0.49
N GLU A 175 6.05 -3.34 -0.85
CA GLU A 175 6.02 -2.47 -2.01
C GLU A 175 7.15 -2.85 -2.97
N GLY A 176 6.89 -2.74 -4.26
CA GLY A 176 7.87 -2.92 -5.33
C GLY A 176 7.80 -1.76 -6.31
N ALA A 177 8.95 -1.22 -6.68
CA ALA A 177 9.09 -0.20 -7.72
C ALA A 177 9.48 -0.86 -9.04
N PHE A 178 8.75 -0.53 -10.11
CA PHE A 178 8.97 -1.08 -11.44
C PHE A 178 9.07 0.05 -12.46
N MET A 179 10.02 -0.05 -13.38
CA MET A 179 10.19 0.98 -14.41
C MET A 179 8.99 1.02 -15.37
N LEU A 180 8.58 2.22 -15.76
CA LEU A 180 7.62 2.49 -16.82
C LEU A 180 8.38 2.80 -18.12
N LYS A 181 8.28 1.90 -19.09
CA LYS A 181 8.85 2.10 -20.42
C LYS A 181 7.87 2.92 -21.27
N ARG A 182 8.30 4.11 -21.68
CA ARG A 182 7.54 4.94 -22.63
C ARG A 182 7.79 4.49 -24.07
N SER A 183 6.73 4.46 -24.86
CA SER A 183 6.79 4.25 -26.30
C SER A 183 7.41 5.51 -26.92
N LYS A 184 8.49 5.33 -27.68
CA LYS A 184 9.18 6.43 -28.39
C LYS A 184 8.45 6.79 -29.67
#